data_AF-A0A7L1C358-F1
#
_entry.id   AF-A0A7L1C358-F1
#
_cell.length_a   1.000
_cell.length_b   1.000
_cell.length_c   1.000
_cell.angle_alpha   90.00
_cell.angle_beta   90.00
_cell.angle_gamma   90.00
#
_symmetry.space_group_name_H-M   'P 1'
#
loop_
_entity.id
_entity.type
_entity.pdbx_description
1 polymer ?
#
loop_
_entity_poly.entity_id
_entity_poly.type
_entity_poly.pdbx_seq_one_letter_code
_entity_poly.pdbx_strand_id
1 'polypeptide(L)'
;DVTEIEEKEAQAKQEEQIMKEQELSNLLHEKRYLKALGLAISLDRPHTVLTVVKAILKEPEGRRHLEENIVRLRKDQKEAVLAFLVTWNTNSRNCHEAQAVMETLLKHEAPDNLLQFSGIKSAVESLLPYT
;
A
#
# COMPACT_ATOMS: atom_id res chain seq x y z
N ASP A 1 -8.05 -32.68 -21.99
CA ASP A 1 -8.78 -32.44 -20.72
C ASP A 1 -8.08 -31.58 -19.69
N VAL A 2 -6.75 -31.46 -19.64
CA VAL A 2 -6.10 -30.55 -18.65
C VAL A 2 -6.01 -29.09 -19.16
N THR A 3 -5.97 -28.91 -20.49
CA THR A 3 -5.77 -27.60 -21.14
C THR A 3 -6.97 -26.65 -21.04
N GLU A 4 -8.21 -27.14 -21.15
CA GLU A 4 -9.40 -26.27 -21.08
C GLU A 4 -9.69 -25.73 -19.67
N ILE A 5 -9.27 -26.47 -18.63
CA ILE A 5 -9.46 -26.05 -17.23
C ILE A 5 -8.43 -24.98 -16.87
N GLU A 6 -7.17 -25.17 -17.28
CA GLU A 6 -6.11 -24.16 -17.09
C GLU A 6 -6.39 -22.87 -17.87
N GLU A 7 -6.89 -22.96 -19.10
CA GLU A 7 -7.28 -21.77 -19.88
C GLU A 7 -8.45 -21.01 -19.26
N LYS A 8 -9.47 -21.72 -18.76
CA LYS A 8 -10.61 -21.09 -18.06
C LYS A 8 -10.19 -20.44 -16.74
N GLU A 9 -9.31 -21.08 -15.97
CA GLU A 9 -8.77 -20.47 -14.75
C GLU A 9 -7.88 -19.25 -15.06
N ALA A 10 -7.08 -19.31 -16.12
CA ALA A 10 -6.25 -18.20 -16.55
C ALA A 10 -7.11 -17.01 -17.00
N GLN A 11 -8.15 -17.25 -17.80
CA GLN A 11 -9.11 -16.23 -18.22
C GLN A 11 -9.87 -15.64 -17.02
N ALA A 12 -10.36 -16.47 -16.10
CA ALA A 12 -11.03 -15.99 -14.89
C ALA A 12 -10.12 -15.10 -14.03
N LYS A 13 -8.85 -15.49 -13.86
CA LYS A 13 -7.85 -14.67 -13.16
C LYS A 13 -7.58 -13.35 -13.89
N GLN A 14 -7.56 -13.34 -15.21
CA GLN A 14 -7.35 -12.14 -16.01
C GLN A 14 -8.54 -11.18 -15.93
N GLU A 15 -9.76 -11.69 -16.07
CA GLU A 15 -10.99 -10.91 -15.90
C GLU A 15 -11.11 -10.33 -14.48
N GLU A 16 -10.78 -11.12 -13.46
CA GLU A 16 -10.77 -10.65 -12.08
C GLU A 16 -9.75 -9.52 -11.86
N GLN A 17 -8.57 -9.60 -12.50
CA GLN A 17 -7.57 -8.54 -12.45
C GLN A 17 -8.05 -7.25 -13.13
N ILE A 18 -8.63 -7.37 -14.33
CA ILE A 18 -9.16 -6.22 -15.07
C ILE A 18 -10.27 -5.54 -14.27
N MET A 19 -11.19 -6.30 -13.68
CA MET A 19 -12.25 -5.76 -12.82
C MET A 19 -11.68 -5.01 -11.61
N LYS A 20 -10.67 -5.59 -10.94
CA LYS A 20 -10.04 -4.95 -9.77
C LYS A 20 -9.28 -3.67 -10.14
N GLU A 21 -8.64 -3.62 -11.31
CA GLU A 21 -7.99 -2.42 -11.81
C GLU A 21 -8.99 -1.31 -12.15
N GLN A 22 -10.12 -1.68 -12.75
CA GLN A 22 -11.22 -0.75 -13.00
C GLN A 22 -11.80 -0.22 -11.69
N GLU A 23 -12.04 -1.08 -10.71
CA GLU A 23 -12.54 -0.67 -9.40
C GLU A 23 -11.56 0.28 -8.70
N LEU A 24 -10.27 -0.01 -8.74
CA LEU A 24 -9.24 0.85 -8.19
C LEU A 24 -9.21 2.22 -8.88
N SER A 25 -9.28 2.24 -10.21
CA SER A 25 -9.33 3.48 -11.00
C SER A 25 -10.54 4.31 -10.63
N ASN A 26 -11.71 3.68 -10.48
CA ASN A 26 -12.94 4.35 -10.05
C ASN A 26 -12.80 4.91 -8.63
N LEU A 27 -12.25 4.15 -7.67
CA LEU A 27 -12.02 4.63 -6.31
C LEU A 27 -11.04 5.81 -6.25
N LEU A 28 -9.99 5.78 -7.08
CA LEU A 28 -9.05 6.90 -7.21
C LEU A 28 -9.72 8.13 -7.82
N HIS A 29 -10.55 7.95 -8.85
CA HIS A 29 -11.31 9.02 -9.47
C HIS A 29 -12.35 9.62 -8.50
N GLU A 30 -13.03 8.79 -7.70
CA GLU A 30 -13.95 9.22 -6.66
C GLU A 30 -13.24 9.83 -5.44
N LYS A 31 -11.91 9.94 -5.44
CA LYS A 31 -11.06 10.39 -4.33
C LYS A 31 -11.28 9.58 -3.03
N ARG A 32 -11.71 8.33 -3.17
CA ARG A 32 -11.95 7.39 -2.05
C ARG A 32 -10.68 6.63 -1.69
N TYR A 33 -9.66 7.37 -1.28
CA TYR A 33 -8.32 6.86 -0.99
C TYR A 33 -8.27 5.78 0.08
N LEU A 34 -9.10 5.88 1.13
CA LEU A 34 -9.17 4.88 2.20
C LEU A 34 -9.57 3.50 1.66
N LYS A 35 -10.61 3.48 0.82
CA LYS A 35 -11.12 2.25 0.21
C LYS A 35 -10.14 1.72 -0.82
N ALA A 36 -9.52 2.59 -1.61
CA ALA A 36 -8.48 2.21 -2.57
C ALA A 36 -7.28 1.57 -1.89
N LEU A 37 -6.79 2.16 -0.78
CA LEU A 37 -5.72 1.59 0.04
C LEU A 37 -6.13 0.26 0.65
N GLY A 38 -7.31 0.18 1.25
CA GLY A 38 -7.84 -1.06 1.82
C GLY A 38 -7.92 -2.19 0.80
N LEU A 39 -8.48 -1.90 -0.39
CA LEU A 39 -8.56 -2.87 -1.49
C LEU A 39 -7.17 -3.30 -1.97
N ALA A 40 -6.27 -2.35 -2.20
CA ALA A 40 -4.91 -2.65 -2.67
C ALA A 40 -4.12 -3.49 -1.66
N ILE A 41 -4.30 -3.24 -0.36
CA ILE A 41 -3.69 -4.04 0.73
C ILE A 41 -4.32 -5.43 0.78
N SER A 42 -5.65 -5.55 0.67
CA SER A 42 -6.34 -6.85 0.64
C SER A 42 -5.96 -7.70 -0.58
N LEU A 43 -5.48 -7.08 -1.66
CA LEU A 43 -4.97 -7.79 -2.83
C LEU A 43 -3.49 -8.20 -2.69
N ASP A 44 -2.82 -7.83 -1.60
CA ASP A 44 -1.40 -8.12 -1.33
C ASP A 44 -0.47 -7.69 -2.48
N ARG A 45 -0.79 -6.57 -3.13
CA ARG A 45 -0.04 -6.05 -4.29
C ARG A 45 0.71 -4.77 -3.92
N PRO A 46 2.02 -4.83 -3.60
CA PRO A 46 2.79 -3.66 -3.18
C PRO A 46 2.85 -2.58 -4.27
N HIS A 47 2.90 -2.95 -5.55
CA HIS A 47 2.87 -1.98 -6.65
C HIS A 47 1.56 -1.21 -6.75
N THR A 48 0.44 -1.86 -6.46
CA THR A 48 -0.90 -1.25 -6.50
C THR A 48 -1.06 -0.26 -5.36
N VAL A 49 -0.68 -0.64 -4.13
CA VAL A 49 -0.69 0.27 -2.98
C VAL A 49 0.21 1.48 -3.23
N LEU A 50 1.42 1.27 -3.77
CA LEU A 50 2.32 2.38 -4.13
C LEU A 50 1.69 3.33 -5.15
N THR A 51 0.97 2.80 -6.14
CA THR A 51 0.29 3.61 -7.15
C THR A 51 -0.79 4.48 -6.52
N VAL A 52 -1.55 3.93 -5.56
CA VAL A 52 -2.53 4.69 -4.78
C VAL A 52 -1.85 5.80 -3.96
N VAL A 53 -0.77 5.48 -3.25
CA VAL A 53 0.01 6.47 -2.47
C VAL A 53 0.56 7.58 -3.36
N LYS A 54 1.11 7.24 -4.54
CA LYS A 54 1.58 8.22 -5.53
C LYS A 54 0.46 9.09 -6.06
N ALA A 55 -0.70 8.51 -6.36
CA ALA A 55 -1.86 9.26 -6.81
C ALA A 55 -2.35 10.26 -5.75
N ILE A 56 -2.36 9.84 -4.48
CA ILE A 56 -2.68 10.71 -3.35
C ILE A 56 -1.67 11.86 -3.25
N LEU A 57 -0.37 11.55 -3.25
CA LEU A 57 0.71 12.54 -3.09
C LEU A 57 0.84 13.54 -4.25
N LYS A 58 0.29 13.22 -5.43
CA LYS A 58 0.20 14.16 -6.55
C LYS A 58 -0.80 15.29 -6.34
N GLU A 59 -1.79 15.10 -5.47
CA GLU A 59 -2.75 16.16 -5.13
C GLU A 59 -2.07 17.21 -4.21
N PRO A 60 -2.47 18.49 -4.28
CA PRO A 60 -1.87 19.56 -3.48
C PRO A 60 -1.98 19.33 -1.96
N GLU A 61 -3.05 18.68 -1.49
CA GLU A 61 -3.25 18.27 -0.08
C GLU A 61 -2.95 16.77 0.14
N GLY A 62 -2.18 16.17 -0.77
CA GLY A 62 -1.91 14.73 -0.80
C GLY A 62 -1.28 14.19 0.47
N ARG A 63 -0.33 14.90 1.08
CA ARG A 63 0.29 14.47 2.34
C ARG A 63 -0.73 14.36 3.48
N ARG A 64 -1.61 15.37 3.63
CA ARG A 64 -2.65 15.35 4.67
C ARG A 64 -3.65 14.23 4.44
N HIS A 65 -4.10 14.05 3.19
CA HIS A 65 -4.98 12.94 2.86
C HIS A 65 -4.29 11.60 3.14
N LEU A 66 -3.03 11.41 2.75
CA LEU A 66 -2.28 10.20 3.03
C LEU A 66 -2.22 9.93 4.54
N GLU A 67 -1.88 10.96 5.33
CA GLU A 67 -1.81 10.92 6.78
C GLU A 67 -3.14 10.45 7.40
N GLU A 68 -4.24 11.13 7.07
CA GLU A 68 -5.58 10.77 7.55
C GLU A 68 -5.97 9.33 7.17
N ASN A 69 -5.63 8.89 5.96
CA ASN A 69 -5.97 7.56 5.50
C ASN A 69 -5.17 6.48 6.23
N ILE A 70 -3.85 6.69 6.40
CA ILE A 70 -2.97 5.75 7.10
C ILE A 70 -3.36 5.63 8.58
N VAL A 71 -3.69 6.74 9.25
CA VAL A 71 -4.13 6.73 10.65
C VAL A 71 -5.40 5.89 10.82
N ARG A 72 -6.33 5.99 9.87
CA ARG A 72 -7.60 5.25 9.86
C ARG A 72 -7.48 3.78 9.44
N LEU A 73 -6.32 3.33 8.97
CA LEU A 73 -6.09 1.91 8.67
C LEU A 73 -6.12 1.07 9.94
N ARG A 74 -6.57 -0.18 9.80
CA ARG A 74 -6.52 -1.16 10.88
C ARG A 74 -5.09 -1.66 11.10
N LYS A 75 -4.84 -2.28 12.27
CA LYS A 75 -3.50 -2.79 12.65
C LYS A 75 -2.93 -3.76 11.61
N ASP A 76 -3.71 -4.72 11.16
CA ASP A 76 -3.35 -5.69 10.11
C ASP A 76 -2.95 -5.00 8.80
N GLN A 77 -3.67 -3.95 8.42
CA GLN A 77 -3.38 -3.19 7.22
C GLN A 77 -2.11 -2.34 7.36
N LYS A 78 -1.86 -1.77 8.54
CA LYS A 78 -0.62 -1.04 8.84
C LYS A 78 0.60 -1.97 8.81
N GLU A 79 0.48 -3.18 9.34
CA GLU A 79 1.52 -4.22 9.27
C GLU A 79 1.82 -4.63 7.82
N ALA A 80 0.80 -4.83 6.99
CA ALA A 80 0.98 -5.11 5.56
C ALA A 80 1.70 -3.95 4.85
N VAL A 81 1.30 -2.70 5.12
CA VAL A 81 1.97 -1.51 4.56
C VAL A 81 3.43 -1.44 5.00
N LEU A 82 3.75 -1.74 6.26
CA LEU A 82 5.13 -1.81 6.76
C LEU A 82 5.97 -2.85 6.01
N ALA A 83 5.41 -4.01 5.70
CA ALA A 83 6.10 -5.01 4.89
C ALA A 83 6.40 -4.47 3.48
N PHE A 84 5.45 -3.75 2.86
CA PHE A 84 5.65 -3.13 1.55
C PHE A 84 6.66 -1.98 1.56
N LEU A 85 6.79 -1.27 2.69
CA LEU A 85 7.76 -0.17 2.82
C LEU A 85 9.20 -0.63 2.59
N VAL A 86 9.57 -1.84 3.03
CA VAL A 86 10.91 -2.41 2.77
C VAL A 86 11.17 -2.52 1.26
N THR A 87 10.17 -2.96 0.49
CA THR A 87 10.26 -3.08 -0.97
C THR A 87 10.28 -1.71 -1.67
N TRP A 88 9.59 -0.71 -1.14
CA TRP A 88 9.59 0.63 -1.76
C TRP A 88 10.86 1.40 -1.43
N ASN A 89 11.36 1.26 -0.21
CA ASN A 89 12.53 1.99 0.26
C ASN A 89 13.83 1.48 -0.38
N THR A 90 13.89 0.20 -0.72
CA THR A 90 14.99 -0.36 -1.53
C THR A 90 15.04 0.19 -2.96
N ASN A 91 13.99 0.88 -3.43
CA ASN A 91 13.95 1.54 -4.73
C ASN A 91 14.03 3.06 -4.57
N SER A 92 15.14 3.66 -4.99
CA SER A 92 15.38 5.11 -4.88
C SER A 92 14.34 6.00 -5.55
N ARG A 93 13.54 5.50 -6.50
CA ARG A 93 12.43 6.25 -7.13
C ARG A 93 11.14 6.26 -6.32
N ASN A 94 11.05 5.42 -5.30
CA ASN A 94 9.86 5.23 -4.46
C ASN A 94 10.14 5.52 -2.98
N CYS A 95 11.37 5.94 -2.64
CA CYS A 95 11.78 6.18 -1.27
C CYS A 95 11.02 7.35 -0.64
N HIS A 96 10.68 8.39 -1.41
CA HIS A 96 9.92 9.54 -0.91
C HIS A 96 8.51 9.15 -0.44
N GLU A 97 7.83 8.29 -1.21
CA GLU A 97 6.52 7.76 -0.84
C GLU A 97 6.62 6.85 0.38
N ALA A 98 7.66 6.00 0.43
CA ALA A 98 7.91 5.13 1.57
C ALA A 98 8.18 5.95 2.86
N GLN A 99 9.03 6.98 2.77
CA GLN A 99 9.34 7.86 3.89
C GLN A 99 8.11 8.64 4.37
N ALA A 100 7.26 9.15 3.47
CA ALA A 100 6.04 9.88 3.86
C ALA A 100 5.06 9.00 4.66
N VAL A 101 4.88 7.74 4.22
CA VAL A 101 4.03 6.76 4.93
C VAL A 101 4.66 6.37 6.26
N MET A 102 5.98 6.13 6.30
CA MET A 102 6.66 5.79 7.55
C MET A 102 6.63 6.95 8.56
N GLU A 103 6.92 8.16 8.12
CA GLU A 103 6.87 9.37 8.95
C GLU A 103 5.49 9.54 9.57
N THR A 104 4.44 9.32 8.78
CA THR A 104 3.05 9.32 9.25
C THR A 104 2.82 8.27 10.34
N LEU A 105 3.25 7.02 10.11
CA LEU A 105 3.10 5.95 11.11
C LEU A 105 3.84 6.28 12.39
N LEU A 106 5.08 6.77 12.30
CA LEU A 106 5.91 7.14 13.46
C LEU A 106 5.33 8.32 14.25
N LYS A 107 4.65 9.27 13.58
CA LYS A 107 4.04 10.44 14.23
C LYS A 107 2.75 10.12 14.96
N HIS A 108 1.96 9.19 14.45
CA HIS A 108 0.60 8.91 14.96
C HIS A 108 0.48 7.65 15.80
N GLU A 109 1.40 6.72 15.69
CA GLU A 109 1.41 5.52 16.53
C GLU A 109 2.38 5.68 17.70
N ALA A 110 1.93 5.26 18.89
CA ALA A 110 2.81 5.20 20.05
C ALA A 110 3.97 4.23 19.79
N PRO A 111 5.19 4.49 20.29
CA PRO A 111 6.34 3.60 20.13
C PRO A 111 6.04 2.16 20.60
N ASP A 112 5.30 2.03 21.71
CA ASP A 112 4.88 0.73 22.25
C ASP A 112 3.95 -0.04 21.30
N ASN A 113 3.09 0.65 20.54
CA ASN A 113 2.22 0.03 19.55
C ASN A 113 3.01 -0.37 18.30
N LEU A 114 3.94 0.49 17.86
CA LEU A 114 4.80 0.21 16.72
C LEU A 114 5.64 -1.04 16.95
N LEU A 115 6.17 -1.23 18.16
CA LEU A 115 6.94 -2.43 18.53
C LEU A 115 6.12 -3.72 18.47
N GLN A 116 4.78 -3.64 18.52
CA GLN A 116 3.90 -4.80 18.36
C GLN A 116 3.59 -5.13 16.91
N PHE A 117 3.94 -4.27 15.95
CA PHE A 117 3.68 -4.51 14.54
C PHE A 117 4.67 -5.53 13.99
N SER A 118 4.14 -6.57 13.35
CA SER A 118 4.95 -7.51 12.60
C SER A 118 5.68 -6.77 11.46
N GLY A 119 7.00 -6.94 11.38
CA GLY A 119 7.81 -6.31 10.33
C GLY A 119 8.32 -4.89 10.61
N ILE A 120 7.96 -4.23 11.73
CA ILE A 120 8.47 -2.88 12.05
C ILE A 120 10.00 -2.83 12.10
N LYS A 121 10.63 -3.87 12.67
CA LYS A 121 12.09 -3.95 12.79
C LYS A 121 12.75 -3.95 11.41
N SER A 122 12.23 -4.75 10.49
CA SER A 122 12.73 -4.81 9.11
C SER A 122 12.46 -3.51 8.35
N ALA A 123 11.29 -2.90 8.55
CA ALA A 123 10.97 -1.60 7.97
C ALA A 123 11.95 -0.51 8.43
N VAL A 124 12.23 -0.42 9.74
CA VAL A 124 13.19 0.52 10.33
C VAL A 124 14.62 0.21 9.88
N GLU A 125 15.05 -1.06 9.89
CA GLU A 125 16.38 -1.47 9.42
C GLU A 125 16.58 -1.13 7.93
N SER A 126 15.52 -1.25 7.12
CA SER A 126 15.58 -0.88 5.70
C SER A 126 15.79 0.62 5.49
N LEU A 127 15.46 1.46 6.48
CA LEU A 127 15.59 2.91 6.43
C LEU A 127 16.99 3.39 6.83
N LEU A 128 17.73 2.62 7.63
CA LEU A 128 19.09 2.97 8.09
C LEU A 128 20.09 3.33 6.98
N PRO A 129 20.08 2.72 5.78
CA PRO A 129 21.02 3.09 4.71
C PRO A 129 20.63 4.38 3.97
N TYR A 130 19.40 4.86 4.13
CA TYR A 130 18.78 5.89 3.28
C TYR A 130 18.18 7.08 4.06
N THR A 131 18.46 7.16 5.35
CA THR A 131 18.23 8.32 6.24
C THR A 131 19.54 9.00 6.57
#